data_AF-J5GXV5-F1
#
_entry.id   AF-J5GXV5-F1
#
_cell.length_a   1.000
_cell.length_b   1.000
_cell.length_c   1.000
_cell.angle_alpha   90.00
_cell.angle_beta   90.00
_cell.angle_gamma   90.00
#
_symmetry.space_group_name_H-M   'P 1'
#
loop_
_entity.id
_entity.type
_entity.pdbx_description
1 polymer ?
#
loop_
_entity_poly.entity_id
_entity_poly.type
_entity_poly.pdbx_seq_one_letter_code
_entity_poly.pdbx_strand_id
1 'polypeptide(L)'
;DNLAGFSQAISAVYPKAQIQKCIIHQIRNSTKYVSYKDIKELMKDLKEVYKAPTEEVAILKLEEFEDKWGKKYPMCVSSWKNNWAELSTYFKYPQEMRRLIYTTNAMENFNRQLRKVTKSKTIYPNDYSLMKSLYLAMADASSKWKSRIRNWDMVIAQLSIYFEGRI
;
A
#
# COMPACT_ATOMS: atom_id res chain seq x y z
N ASP A 1 1.50 3.75 4.51
CA ASP A 1 1.14 5.07 5.08
C ASP A 1 2.29 6.03 4.95
N ASN A 2 2.00 7.33 4.88
CA ASN A 2 3.02 8.39 4.85
C ASN A 2 3.39 8.77 6.29
N LEU A 3 3.95 7.81 7.03
CA LEU A 3 4.40 8.04 8.41
C LEU A 3 5.70 8.85 8.40
N ALA A 4 5.74 9.92 9.18
CA ALA A 4 6.93 10.76 9.30
C ALA A 4 8.11 9.95 9.86
N GLY A 5 9.29 10.14 9.27
CA GLY A 5 10.53 9.49 9.72
C GLY A 5 10.69 8.01 9.34
N PHE A 6 9.66 7.36 8.79
CA PHE A 6 9.70 5.91 8.55
C PHE A 6 10.69 5.52 7.44
N SER A 7 10.70 6.25 6.33
CA SER A 7 11.67 6.00 5.25
C SER A 7 13.11 6.23 5.70
N GLN A 8 13.33 7.26 6.52
CA GLN A 8 14.64 7.57 7.11
C GLN A 8 15.10 6.45 8.05
N ALA A 9 14.21 5.98 8.94
CA ALA A 9 14.51 4.89 9.86
C ALA A 9 14.82 3.58 9.13
N ILE A 10 14.04 3.23 8.10
CA ILE A 10 14.32 2.05 7.27
C ILE A 10 15.68 2.19 6.59
N SER A 11 15.99 3.34 5.99
CA SER A 11 17.25 3.56 5.28
C SER A 11 18.45 3.51 6.21
N ALA A 12 18.30 3.94 7.47
CA ALA A 12 19.36 3.90 8.48
C ALA A 12 19.70 2.46 8.93
N VAL A 13 18.70 1.58 9.05
CA VAL A 13 18.91 0.20 9.54
C VAL A 13 19.07 -0.82 8.40
N TYR A 14 18.35 -0.62 7.30
CA TYR A 14 18.31 -1.51 6.14
C TYR A 14 18.59 -0.73 4.84
N PRO A 15 19.83 -0.23 4.63
CA PRO A 15 20.15 0.65 3.51
C PRO A 15 19.97 0.02 2.12
N LYS A 16 19.95 -1.32 2.03
CA LYS A 16 19.69 -2.07 0.79
C LYS A 16 18.21 -2.41 0.57
N ALA A 17 17.31 -1.97 1.45
CA ALA A 17 15.88 -2.21 1.29
C ALA A 17 15.28 -1.18 0.33
N GLN A 18 14.59 -1.67 -0.70
CA GLN A 18 13.82 -0.79 -1.59
C GLN A 18 12.49 -0.47 -0.91
N ILE A 19 12.21 0.83 -0.73
CA ILE A 19 11.01 1.29 -0.02
C ILE A 19 9.86 1.45 -1.02
N GLN A 20 8.73 0.79 -0.73
CA GLN A 20 7.48 0.96 -1.45
C GLN A 20 6.42 1.54 -0.53
N LYS A 21 5.91 2.73 -0.85
CA LYS A 21 4.73 3.28 -0.18
C LYS A 21 3.46 2.55 -0.62
N CYS A 22 2.60 2.23 0.33
CA CYS A 22 1.37 1.49 0.02
C CYS A 22 0.40 2.35 -0.81
N ILE A 23 0.14 1.93 -2.06
CA ILE A 23 -0.76 2.59 -3.00
C ILE A 23 -2.17 2.75 -2.43
N ILE A 24 -2.69 1.76 -1.71
CA ILE A 24 -4.06 1.86 -1.15
C ILE A 24 -4.16 2.91 -0.07
N HIS A 25 -3.14 3.05 0.78
CA HIS A 25 -3.11 4.13 1.76
C HIS A 25 -3.00 5.49 1.07
N GLN A 26 -2.21 5.57 -0.01
CA GLN A 26 -2.14 6.77 -0.85
C GLN A 26 -3.52 7.12 -1.46
N ILE A 27 -4.21 6.15 -2.06
CA ILE A 27 -5.57 6.32 -2.61
C ILE A 27 -6.55 6.79 -1.54
N ARG A 28 -6.58 6.14 -0.37
CA ARG A 28 -7.49 6.51 0.72
C ARG A 28 -7.24 7.93 1.21
N ASN A 29 -5.97 8.33 1.32
CA ASN A 29 -5.58 9.69 1.68
C ASN A 29 -6.02 10.70 0.60
N SER A 30 -5.84 10.35 -0.68
CA SER A 30 -6.29 11.18 -1.81
C SER A 30 -7.79 11.41 -1.82
N THR A 31 -8.59 10.37 -1.60
CA THR A 31 -10.06 10.47 -1.69
C THR A 31 -10.72 11.13 -0.49
N LYS A 32 -10.00 11.33 0.63
CA LYS A 32 -10.55 11.88 1.88
C LYS A 32 -11.14 13.29 1.71
N TYR A 33 -10.60 14.06 0.76
CA TYR A 33 -10.97 15.46 0.51
C TYR A 33 -11.68 15.66 -0.83
N VAL A 34 -12.07 14.58 -1.51
CA VAL A 34 -12.74 14.61 -2.81
C VAL A 34 -14.24 14.61 -2.60
N SER A 35 -14.97 15.41 -3.39
CA SER A 35 -16.42 15.46 -3.30
C SER A 35 -17.05 14.15 -3.75
N TYR A 36 -18.21 13.79 -3.19
CA TYR A 36 -18.94 12.58 -3.60
C TYR A 36 -19.29 12.57 -5.10
N LYS A 37 -19.51 13.74 -5.71
CA LYS A 37 -19.85 13.86 -7.13
C LYS A 37 -18.67 13.48 -8.04
N ASP A 38 -17.45 13.80 -7.59
CA ASP A 38 -16.23 13.65 -8.39
C ASP A 38 -15.49 12.34 -8.11
N ILE A 39 -15.68 11.74 -6.93
CA ILE A 39 -14.87 10.60 -6.45
C ILE A 39 -14.86 9.41 -7.42
N LYS A 40 -15.99 9.12 -8.07
CA LYS A 40 -16.10 7.98 -9.00
C LYS A 40 -15.23 8.20 -10.24
N GLU A 41 -15.27 9.40 -10.80
CA GLU A 41 -14.52 9.76 -12.00
C GLU A 41 -13.03 9.91 -11.67
N LEU A 42 -12.71 10.62 -10.58
CA LEU A 42 -11.34 10.75 -10.09
C LEU A 42 -10.69 9.39 -9.85
N MET A 43 -11.41 8.43 -9.25
CA MET A 43 -10.90 7.08 -9.03
C MET A 43 -10.70 6.28 -10.31
N LYS A 44 -11.48 6.56 -11.36
CA LYS A 44 -11.29 5.95 -12.68
C LYS A 44 -9.97 6.46 -13.27
N ASP A 45 -9.74 7.76 -13.26
CA ASP A 45 -8.52 8.35 -13.82
C ASP A 45 -7.29 7.97 -13.00
N LEU A 46 -7.40 7.96 -11.66
CA LEU A 46 -6.31 7.56 -10.77
C LEU A 46 -5.91 6.09 -10.94
N LYS A 47 -6.86 5.23 -11.34
CA LYS A 47 -6.60 3.82 -11.65
C LYS A 47 -5.68 3.65 -12.85
N GLU A 48 -5.76 4.54 -13.84
CA GLU A 48 -4.86 4.53 -14.99
C GLU A 48 -3.41 4.81 -14.57
N VAL A 49 -3.21 5.60 -13.51
CA VAL A 49 -1.87 5.87 -12.94
C VAL A 49 -1.28 4.61 -12.29
N TYR A 50 -1.92 4.07 -11.25
CA TYR A 50 -1.32 2.99 -10.46
C TYR A 50 -1.47 1.60 -11.09
N LYS A 51 -2.27 1.45 -12.16
CA LYS A 51 -2.34 0.20 -12.95
C LYS A 51 -1.65 0.29 -14.30
N ALA A 52 -0.93 1.37 -14.58
CA ALA A 52 -0.12 1.49 -15.78
C ALA A 52 0.83 0.27 -15.93
N PRO A 53 1.17 -0.13 -17.17
CA PRO A 53 2.07 -1.24 -17.43
C PRO A 53 3.54 -0.89 -17.14
N THR A 54 3.93 0.37 -17.29
CA THR A 54 5.30 0.85 -17.05
C THR A 54 5.28 2.18 -16.30
N GLU A 55 6.43 2.56 -15.72
CA GLU A 55 6.55 3.82 -14.98
C GLU A 55 6.36 5.03 -15.90
N GLU A 56 6.84 4.97 -17.15
CA GLU A 56 6.70 6.04 -18.14
C GLU A 56 5.23 6.31 -18.46
N VAL A 57 4.45 5.25 -18.68
CA VAL A 57 3.00 5.37 -18.89
C VAL A 57 2.33 5.92 -17.65
N ALA A 58 2.77 5.50 -16.45
CA ALA A 58 2.22 5.96 -15.19
C ALA A 58 2.45 7.47 -14.98
N ILE A 59 3.63 7.99 -15.36
CA ILE A 59 3.98 9.41 -15.32
C ILE A 59 3.06 10.20 -16.26
N LEU A 60 2.92 9.75 -17.52
CA LEU A 60 2.02 10.40 -18.48
C LEU A 60 0.57 10.45 -17.95
N LYS A 61 0.10 9.36 -17.35
CA LYS A 61 -1.22 9.33 -16.71
C LYS A 61 -1.33 10.22 -15.48
N LEU A 62 -0.24 10.42 -14.73
CA LEU A 62 -0.22 11.35 -13.60
C LEU A 62 -0.27 12.82 -14.07
N GLU A 63 0.35 13.14 -15.20
CA GLU A 63 0.26 14.46 -15.84
C GLU A 63 -1.16 14.73 -16.36
N GLU A 64 -1.77 13.79 -17.10
CA GLU A 64 -3.18 13.89 -17.52
C GLU A 64 -4.12 14.06 -16.31
N PHE A 65 -3.83 13.34 -15.21
CA PHE A 65 -4.58 13.45 -13.97
C PHE A 65 -4.44 14.84 -13.32
N GLU A 66 -3.25 15.42 -13.35
CA GLU A 66 -3.00 16.78 -12.87
C GLU A 66 -3.71 17.84 -13.70
N ASP A 67 -3.67 17.73 -15.03
CA ASP A 67 -4.33 18.70 -15.92
C ASP A 67 -5.82 18.77 -15.63
N LYS A 68 -6.44 17.62 -15.38
CA LYS A 68 -7.87 17.50 -15.09
C LYS A 68 -8.23 17.89 -13.66
N TRP A 69 -7.50 17.37 -12.66
CA TRP A 69 -7.90 17.46 -11.26
C TRP A 69 -7.07 18.44 -10.44
N GLY A 70 -5.91 18.87 -10.91
CA GLY A 70 -4.94 19.68 -10.15
C GLY A 70 -5.47 21.03 -9.71
N LYS A 71 -6.33 21.67 -10.52
CA LYS A 71 -6.98 22.94 -10.12
C LYS A 71 -7.99 22.76 -8.99
N LYS A 72 -8.73 21.64 -8.98
CA LYS A 72 -9.82 21.39 -8.03
C LYS A 72 -9.33 20.68 -6.76
N TYR A 73 -8.37 19.78 -6.91
CA TYR A 73 -7.82 18.92 -5.86
C TYR A 73 -6.27 18.96 -5.87
N PRO A 74 -5.65 20.13 -5.68
CA PRO A 74 -4.19 20.28 -5.74
C PRO A 74 -3.47 19.40 -4.72
N MET A 75 -4.07 19.19 -3.54
CA MET A 75 -3.53 18.33 -2.49
C MET A 75 -3.49 16.85 -2.88
N CYS A 76 -4.41 16.41 -3.75
CA CYS A 76 -4.39 15.04 -4.26
C CYS A 76 -3.16 14.86 -5.16
N VAL A 77 -3.01 15.73 -6.16
CA VAL A 77 -1.91 15.66 -7.13
C VAL A 77 -0.56 15.82 -6.44
N SER A 78 -0.40 16.85 -5.60
CA SER A 78 0.88 17.12 -4.91
C SER A 78 1.29 15.95 -4.03
N SER A 79 0.35 15.29 -3.35
CA SER A 79 0.63 14.10 -2.56
C SER A 79 1.18 12.95 -3.41
N TRP A 80 0.65 12.73 -4.62
CA TRP A 80 1.18 11.68 -5.50
C TRP A 80 2.56 12.02 -6.03
N LYS A 81 2.77 13.27 -6.49
CA LYS A 81 4.07 13.74 -6.97
C LYS A 81 5.15 13.67 -5.90
N ASN A 82 4.87 14.19 -4.70
CA ASN A 82 5.82 14.23 -3.59
C ASN A 82 6.24 12.83 -3.11
N ASN A 83 5.36 11.84 -3.27
CA ASN A 83 5.61 10.47 -2.86
C ASN A 83 6.00 9.56 -4.04
N TRP A 84 6.12 10.09 -5.27
CA TRP A 84 6.21 9.29 -6.49
C TRP A 84 7.35 8.29 -6.45
N ALA A 85 8.55 8.73 -6.06
CA ALA A 85 9.75 7.90 -6.02
C ALA A 85 9.59 6.61 -5.19
N GLU A 86 8.78 6.65 -4.12
CA GLU A 86 8.50 5.47 -3.29
C GLU A 86 7.17 4.80 -3.68
N LEU A 87 6.27 5.50 -4.35
CA LEU A 87 5.03 4.93 -4.87
C LEU A 87 5.27 4.12 -6.14
N SER A 88 6.25 4.50 -6.96
CA SER A 88 6.57 3.86 -8.24
C SER A 88 7.60 2.73 -8.13
N THR A 89 8.19 2.49 -6.95
CA THR A 89 9.21 1.45 -6.75
C THR A 89 8.79 0.08 -7.30
N TYR A 90 7.50 -0.26 -7.22
CA TYR A 90 7.00 -1.54 -7.71
C TYR A 90 7.15 -1.74 -9.22
N PHE A 91 7.27 -0.67 -10.02
CA PHE A 91 7.50 -0.77 -11.45
C PHE A 91 8.83 -1.45 -11.79
N LYS A 92 9.79 -1.41 -10.88
CA LYS A 92 11.09 -2.09 -11.04
C LYS A 92 10.98 -3.62 -11.04
N TYR A 93 9.87 -4.17 -10.55
CA TYR A 93 9.66 -5.62 -10.49
C TYR A 93 8.83 -6.13 -11.67
N PRO A 94 9.00 -7.42 -12.05
CA PRO A 94 8.12 -8.09 -13.01
C PRO A 94 6.66 -8.11 -12.55
N GLN A 95 5.73 -8.22 -13.52
CA GLN A 95 4.28 -8.15 -13.28
C GLN A 95 3.79 -9.19 -12.26
N GLU A 96 4.43 -10.36 -12.25
CA GLU A 96 4.20 -11.48 -11.35
C GLU A 96 4.38 -11.07 -9.88
N MET A 97 5.40 -10.25 -9.61
CA MET A 97 5.67 -9.71 -8.27
C MET A 97 4.77 -8.53 -7.94
N ARG A 98 4.51 -7.63 -8.91
CA ARG A 98 3.71 -6.41 -8.69
C ARG A 98 2.35 -6.73 -8.09
N ARG A 99 1.73 -7.82 -8.53
CA ARG A 99 0.43 -8.27 -8.01
C ARG A 99 0.44 -8.41 -6.50
N LEU A 100 1.50 -8.96 -5.90
CA LEU A 100 1.61 -9.12 -4.44
C LEU A 100 1.70 -7.78 -3.72
N ILE A 101 2.31 -6.78 -4.36
CA ILE A 101 2.58 -5.46 -3.77
C ILE A 101 1.31 -4.62 -3.68
N TYR A 102 0.49 -4.57 -4.74
CA TYR A 102 -0.72 -3.75 -4.75
C TYR A 102 -2.00 -4.47 -4.33
N THR A 103 -2.00 -5.80 -4.18
CA THR A 103 -3.18 -6.49 -3.61
C THR A 103 -3.29 -6.23 -2.13
N THR A 104 -4.38 -5.59 -1.69
CA THR A 104 -4.59 -5.28 -0.27
C THR A 104 -5.47 -6.25 0.48
N ASN A 105 -5.97 -7.30 -0.17
CA ASN A 105 -6.89 -8.23 0.46
C ASN A 105 -6.33 -8.84 1.76
N ALA A 106 -5.04 -9.18 1.80
CA ALA A 106 -4.41 -9.72 3.02
C ALA A 106 -4.41 -8.69 4.16
N MET A 107 -3.89 -7.48 3.92
CA MET A 107 -3.82 -6.41 4.92
C MET A 107 -5.21 -5.91 5.33
N GLU A 108 -6.15 -5.77 4.40
CA GLU A 108 -7.52 -5.35 4.69
C GLU A 108 -8.29 -6.40 5.48
N ASN A 109 -8.14 -7.69 5.13
CA ASN A 109 -8.75 -8.78 5.88
C ASN A 109 -8.19 -8.82 7.31
N PHE A 110 -6.88 -8.69 7.47
CA PHE A 110 -6.25 -8.62 8.79
C PHE A 110 -6.77 -7.43 9.61
N ASN A 111 -6.75 -6.21 9.04
CA ASN A 111 -7.29 -5.01 9.69
C ASN A 111 -8.79 -5.13 9.99
N ARG A 112 -9.55 -5.89 9.20
CA ARG A 112 -10.96 -6.20 9.48
C ARG A 112 -11.10 -7.11 10.70
N GLN A 113 -10.25 -8.12 10.87
CA GLN A 113 -10.25 -8.97 12.07
C GLN A 113 -9.96 -8.15 13.33
N LEU A 114 -8.96 -7.26 13.27
CA LEU A 114 -8.64 -6.37 14.40
C LEU A 114 -9.82 -5.45 14.72
N ARG A 115 -10.43 -4.80 13.72
CA ARG A 115 -11.62 -3.95 13.93
C ARG A 115 -12.81 -4.73 14.48
N LYS A 116 -12.98 -6.01 14.11
CA LYS A 116 -14.07 -6.84 14.63
C LYS A 116 -13.96 -7.02 16.14
N VAL A 117 -12.76 -7.26 16.67
CA VAL A 117 -12.55 -7.49 18.11
C VAL A 117 -12.55 -6.21 18.93
N THR A 118 -12.16 -5.08 18.32
CA THR A 118 -12.18 -3.78 19.02
C THR A 118 -13.52 -3.07 18.93
N LYS A 119 -14.38 -3.38 17.95
CA LYS A 119 -15.70 -2.73 17.80
C LYS A 119 -16.59 -2.87 19.05
N SER A 120 -16.51 -3.99 19.77
CA SER A 120 -17.32 -4.23 20.98
C SER A 120 -16.69 -3.67 22.26
N LYS A 121 -15.42 -3.22 22.21
CA LYS A 121 -14.67 -2.69 23.36
C LYS A 121 -14.15 -1.30 23.02
N THR A 122 -14.96 -0.29 23.33
CA THR A 122 -14.65 1.10 23.03
C THR A 122 -13.60 1.71 23.97
N ILE A 123 -13.45 1.17 25.19
CA ILE A 123 -12.50 1.65 26.20
C ILE A 123 -11.68 0.47 26.71
N TYR A 124 -10.37 0.68 26.81
CA TYR A 124 -9.43 -0.24 27.45
C TYR A 124 -8.87 0.43 28.71
N PRO A 125 -8.69 -0.31 29.82
CA PRO A 125 -8.23 0.27 31.08
C PRO A 125 -6.75 0.65 31.06
N ASN A 126 -5.95 0.04 30.18
CA ASN A 126 -4.54 0.36 29.95
C ASN A 126 -4.07 -0.24 28.62
N ASP A 127 -2.88 0.18 28.19
CA ASP A 127 -2.25 -0.27 26.94
C ASP A 127 -2.02 -1.79 26.89
N TYR A 128 -1.68 -2.40 28.03
CA TYR A 128 -1.47 -3.84 28.12
C TYR A 128 -2.74 -4.63 27.79
N SER A 129 -3.90 -4.14 28.22
CA SER A 129 -5.20 -4.78 27.96
C SER A 129 -5.57 -4.69 26.47
N LEU A 130 -5.26 -3.56 25.82
CA LEU A 130 -5.40 -3.41 24.38
C LEU A 130 -4.44 -4.35 23.64
N MET A 131 -3.16 -4.35 24.02
CA MET A 131 -2.14 -5.20 23.43
C MET A 131 -2.51 -6.69 23.53
N LYS A 132 -2.95 -7.15 24.71
CA LYS A 132 -3.42 -8.54 24.90
C LYS A 132 -4.59 -8.88 23.99
N SER A 133 -5.56 -7.97 23.86
CA SER A 133 -6.72 -8.18 22.98
C SER A 133 -6.33 -8.27 21.51
N LEU A 134 -5.42 -7.39 21.05
CA LEU A 134 -4.93 -7.41 19.67
C LEU A 134 -4.08 -8.66 19.42
N TYR A 135 -3.19 -9.02 20.33
CA TYR A 135 -2.37 -10.24 20.25
C TYR A 135 -3.22 -11.50 20.07
N LEU A 136 -4.27 -11.67 20.88
CA LEU A 136 -5.15 -12.84 20.77
C LEU A 136 -5.89 -12.88 19.42
N ALA A 137 -6.32 -11.73 18.90
CA ALA A 137 -6.94 -11.65 17.59
C ALA A 137 -5.95 -11.95 16.46
N MET A 138 -4.70 -11.50 16.60
CA MET A 138 -3.62 -11.81 15.66
C MET A 138 -3.33 -13.32 15.65
N ALA A 139 -3.22 -13.96 16.82
CA ALA A 139 -2.96 -15.39 16.94
C ALA A 139 -4.08 -16.24 16.34
N ASP A 140 -5.35 -15.90 16.59
CA ASP A 140 -6.49 -16.57 15.95
C ASP A 140 -6.47 -16.40 14.43
N ALA A 141 -6.18 -15.18 13.93
CA ALA A 141 -6.10 -14.93 12.50
C ALA A 141 -4.96 -15.72 11.84
N SER A 142 -3.77 -15.70 12.42
CA SER A 142 -2.58 -16.35 11.85
C SER A 142 -2.67 -17.87 11.89
N SER A 143 -3.39 -18.46 12.85
CA SER A 143 -3.62 -19.92 12.92
C SER A 143 -4.30 -20.50 11.67
N LYS A 144 -4.99 -19.65 10.91
CA LYS A 144 -5.73 -20.00 9.69
C LYS A 144 -4.89 -19.82 8.42
N TRP A 145 -3.71 -19.20 8.50
CA TRP A 145 -2.84 -18.91 7.35
C TRP A 145 -1.98 -20.11 6.97
N LYS A 146 -2.62 -21.19 6.54
CA LYS A 146 -1.95 -22.45 6.17
C LYS A 146 -1.69 -22.59 4.66
N SER A 147 -2.34 -21.77 3.84
CA SER A 147 -2.26 -21.87 2.38
C SER A 147 -0.98 -21.23 1.84
N ARG A 148 -0.35 -21.88 0.86
CA ARG A 148 0.76 -21.31 0.11
C ARG A 148 0.28 -20.17 -0.80
N ILE A 149 1.12 -19.17 -1.01
CA ILE A 149 0.89 -18.12 -2.01
C ILE A 149 0.84 -18.78 -3.39
N ARG A 150 -0.17 -18.44 -4.19
CA ARG A 150 -0.31 -18.93 -5.56
C ARG A 150 0.89 -18.47 -6.40
N ASN A 151 1.44 -19.38 -7.22
CA ASN A 151 2.60 -19.16 -8.10
C ASN A 151 3.88 -18.74 -7.34
N TRP A 152 4.03 -19.16 -6.09
CA TRP A 152 5.19 -18.80 -5.26
C TRP A 152 6.53 -19.24 -5.84
N ASP A 153 6.57 -20.38 -6.51
CA ASP A 153 7.69 -20.92 -7.27
C ASP A 153 8.22 -19.94 -8.34
N MET A 154 7.32 -19.33 -9.11
CA MET A 154 7.71 -18.31 -10.09
C MET A 154 8.17 -17.02 -9.42
N VAL A 155 7.50 -16.61 -8.34
CA VAL A 155 7.85 -15.38 -7.60
C VAL A 155 9.23 -15.51 -6.95
N ILE A 156 9.53 -16.64 -6.30
CA ILE A 156 10.81 -16.84 -5.61
C ILE A 156 11.97 -16.92 -6.59
N ALA A 157 11.78 -17.53 -7.76
CA ALA A 157 12.79 -17.55 -8.82
C ALA A 157 13.13 -16.12 -9.29
N GLN A 158 12.11 -15.31 -9.57
CA GLN A 158 12.31 -13.92 -9.97
C GLN A 158 12.96 -13.08 -8.86
N LEU A 159 12.60 -13.31 -7.58
CA LEU A 159 13.21 -12.62 -6.45
C LEU A 159 14.69 -12.97 -6.29
N SER A 160 15.05 -14.23 -6.52
CA SER A 160 16.44 -14.71 -6.44
C SER A 160 17.32 -14.07 -7.51
N ILE A 161 16.77 -13.84 -8.71
CA ILE A 161 17.46 -13.12 -9.81
C ILE A 161 17.59 -11.63 -9.45
N TYR A 162 16.49 -11.00 -9.03
CA TYR A 162 16.46 -9.56 -8.77
C TYR A 162 17.30 -9.15 -7.54
N PHE A 163 17.39 -10.03 -6.56
CA PHE A 163 18.13 -9.84 -5.31
C PHE A 163 19.23 -10.89 -5.16
N GLU A 164 20.08 -11.02 -6.18
CA GLU A 164 21.18 -11.97 -6.22
C GLU A 164 22.02 -11.94 -4.92
N GLY A 165 22.30 -13.14 -4.38
CA GLY A 165 23.09 -13.31 -3.16
C GLY A 165 22.40 -12.90 -1.86
N ARG A 166 21.07 -12.68 -1.87
CA ARG A 166 20.30 -12.29 -0.66
C ARG A 166 19.24 -13.31 -0.21
N ILE A 167 18.80 -14.18 -1.10
CA ILE A 167 17.72 -15.17 -0.92
C ILE A 167 18.29 -16.52 -1.35
#